data_AF-A0A269YPP4-F1
#
_entry.id   AF-A0A269YPP4-F1
#
_cell.length_a   1.000
_cell.length_b   1.000
_cell.length_c   1.000
_cell.angle_alpha   90.00
_cell.angle_beta   90.00
_cell.angle_gamma   90.00
#
_symmetry.space_group_name_H-M   'P 1'
#
loop_
_entity.id
_entity.type
_entity.pdbx_description
1 polymer ?
#
loop_
_entity_poly.entity_id
_entity_poly.type
_entity_poly.pdbx_seq_one_letter_code
_entity_poly.pdbx_strand_id
1 'polypeptide(L)' 'MLKIKYENGGGTESIEYKSAADFLANQRLEVPDLEDYYKIVDVTLDGKPVELTDKTIIGLYKKFDSEDD' A
#
# COMPACT_ATOMS: atom_id res chain seq x y z
N MET A 1 7.65 -6.45 7.04
CA MET A 1 6.62 -7.09 6.21
C MET A 1 5.36 -6.23 6.19
N LEU A 2 4.98 -5.76 5.01
CA LEU A 2 3.81 -4.91 4.78
C LEU A 2 2.64 -5.79 4.32
N LYS A 3 1.46 -5.64 4.93
CA LYS A 3 0.21 -6.26 4.48
C LYS A 3 -0.80 -5.18 4.15
N ILE A 4 -1.45 -5.28 3.00
CA ILE A 4 -2.47 -4.34 2.54
C ILE A 4 -3.73 -5.13 2.21
N LYS A 5 -4.86 -4.69 2.76
CA LYS A 5 -6.20 -5.14 2.39
C LYS A 5 -6.90 -4.00 1.65
N TYR A 6 -7.39 -4.23 0.44
CA TYR A 6 -7.89 -3.16 -0.44
C TYR A 6 -9.15 -3.58 -1.20
N GLU A 7 -9.95 -2.59 -1.64
CA GLU A 7 -11.15 -2.81 -2.45
C GLU A 7 -10.80 -2.94 -3.94
N ASN A 8 -11.28 -3.99 -4.59
CA ASN A 8 -11.17 -4.19 -6.05
C ASN A 8 -12.47 -4.80 -6.60
N GLY A 9 -13.03 -4.18 -7.64
CA GLY A 9 -14.16 -4.74 -8.38
C GLY A 9 -15.41 -5.08 -7.55
N GLY A 10 -15.63 -4.39 -6.42
CA GLY A 10 -16.74 -4.65 -5.50
C GLY A 10 -16.48 -5.69 -4.41
N GLY A 11 -15.27 -6.26 -4.36
CA GLY A 11 -14.79 -7.15 -3.30
C GLY A 11 -13.61 -6.55 -2.53
N THR A 12 -13.05 -7.33 -1.61
CA THR A 12 -11.82 -6.98 -0.90
C THR A 12 -10.75 -8.03 -1.13
N GLU A 13 -9.56 -7.59 -1.48
CA GLU A 13 -8.38 -8.42 -1.73
C GLU A 13 -7.28 -8.11 -0.71
N SER A 14 -6.21 -8.89 -0.72
CA SER A 14 -5.05 -8.67 0.14
C SER A 14 -3.75 -9.01 -0.58
N ILE A 15 -2.72 -8.23 -0.32
CA ILE A 15 -1.38 -8.40 -0.87
C ILE A 15 -0.34 -8.15 0.23
N GLU A 16 0.81 -8.82 0.12
CA GLU A 16 1.90 -8.72 1.08
C GLU A 16 3.22 -8.41 0.38
N TYR A 17 4.00 -7.51 0.98
CA TYR A 17 5.36 -7.18 0.56
C TYR A 17 6.33 -7.45 1.71
N LYS A 18 7.58 -7.81 1.40
CA LYS A 18 8.60 -8.09 2.43
C LYS A 18 8.89 -6.85 3.29
N SER A 19 8.85 -5.65 2.69
CA SER A 19 9.04 -4.37 3.36
C SER A 19 8.23 -3.26 2.69
N ALA A 20 8.19 -2.07 3.30
CA ALA A 20 7.66 -0.87 2.65
C ALA A 20 8.48 -0.47 1.41
N ALA A 21 9.80 -0.69 1.42
CA ALA A 21 10.66 -0.41 0.28
C ALA A 21 10.35 -1.33 -0.92
N ASP A 22 10.03 -2.61 -0.69
CA ASP A 22 9.58 -3.52 -1.77
C ASP A 22 8.26 -3.03 -2.40
N PHE A 23 7.35 -2.50 -1.58
CA PHE A 23 6.12 -1.87 -2.07
C PHE A 23 6.41 -0.62 -2.91
N LEU A 24 7.26 0.30 -2.43
CA LEU A 24 7.66 1.50 -3.19
C LEU A 24 8.33 1.13 -4.51
N ALA A 25 9.21 0.12 -4.51
CA ALA A 25 9.86 -0.38 -5.71
C ALA A 25 8.84 -0.96 -6.70
N ASN A 26 7.85 -1.71 -6.23
CA ASN A 26 6.78 -2.26 -7.06
C ASN A 26 5.90 -1.15 -7.68
N GLN A 27 5.56 -0.11 -6.91
CA GLN A 27 4.76 1.03 -7.38
C GLN A 27 5.50 1.91 -8.41
N ARG A 28 6.83 1.77 -8.53
CA ARG A 28 7.65 2.48 -9.52
C ARG A 28 7.91 1.65 -10.79
N LEU A 29 7.34 0.44 -10.90
CA LEU A 29 7.40 -0.36 -12.13
C LEU A 29 6.56 0.27 -13.24
N GLU A 30 6.83 -0.11 -14.50
CA GLU A 30 6.00 0.31 -15.64
C GLU A 30 4.55 -0.15 -15.49
N VAL A 31 4.35 -1.33 -14.88
CA VAL A 31 3.04 -1.87 -14.51
C VAL A 31 3.11 -2.36 -13.07
N PRO A 32 2.59 -1.61 -12.08
CA PRO A 32 2.53 -2.05 -10.69
C PRO A 32 1.45 -3.10 -10.48
N ASP A 33 1.52 -3.83 -9.36
CA ASP A 33 0.50 -4.85 -9.01
C ASP A 33 -0.81 -4.23 -8.52
N LEU A 34 -0.77 -2.96 -8.09
CA LEU A 34 -1.91 -2.23 -7.52
C LEU A 34 -2.12 -0.91 -8.25
N GLU A 35 -3.38 -0.59 -8.50
CA GLU A 35 -3.78 0.69 -9.06
C GLU A 35 -3.83 1.77 -7.96
N ASP A 36 -3.36 2.97 -8.28
CA ASP A 36 -3.27 4.11 -7.36
C ASP A 36 -4.58 4.44 -6.63
N TYR A 37 -5.71 4.25 -7.33
CA TYR A 37 -7.04 4.62 -6.83
C TYR A 37 -7.69 3.55 -5.96
N TYR A 38 -7.10 2.36 -5.82
CA TYR A 38 -7.64 1.33 -4.95
C TYR A 38 -7.70 1.83 -3.51
N LYS A 39 -8.85 1.60 -2.86
CA LYS A 39 -9.10 2.04 -1.48
C LYS A 39 -8.56 1.01 -0.51
N ILE A 40 -7.80 1.47 0.48
CA ILE A 40 -7.25 0.63 1.54
C ILE A 40 -8.30 0.48 2.64
N VAL A 41 -8.61 -0.77 2.96
CA VAL A 41 -9.44 -1.17 4.10
C VAL A 41 -8.60 -1.26 5.37
N ASP A 42 -7.43 -1.90 5.27
CA ASP A 42 -6.50 -2.10 6.39
C ASP A 42 -5.07 -2.20 5.87
N VAL A 43 -4.11 -1.69 6.64
CA VAL A 43 -2.68 -1.81 6.32
C VAL A 43 -1.86 -1.97 7.60
N THR A 44 -0.93 -2.92 7.58
CA THR A 44 0.00 -3.15 8.69
C THR A 44 1.44 -3.27 8.20
N LEU A 45 2.38 -2.70 8.95
CA LEU A 45 3.81 -2.86 8.76
C LEU A 45 4.41 -3.57 9.99
N ASP A 46 4.96 -4.75 9.78
CA ASP A 46 5.50 -5.63 10.82
C ASP A 46 4.49 -5.88 11.95
N GLY A 47 3.23 -6.09 11.55
CA GLY A 47 2.10 -6.36 12.44
C GLY A 47 1.54 -5.13 13.16
N LYS A 48 2.09 -3.93 12.93
CA LYS A 48 1.58 -2.68 13.50
C LYS A 48 0.73 -1.93 12.48
N PRO A 49 -0.43 -1.38 12.87
CA PRO A 49 -1.27 -0.62 11.96
C PRO A 49 -0.54 0.64 11.46
N VAL A 50 -0.75 0.98 10.19
CA VAL A 50 -0.25 2.23 9.58
C VAL A 50 -1.41 3.20 9.47
N GLU A 51 -1.31 4.34 10.14
CA GLU A 51 -2.32 5.39 10.02
C GLU A 51 -2.17 6.15 8.70
N LEU A 52 -3.28 6.25 7.96
CA LEU A 52 -3.36 6.94 6.68
C LEU A 52 -4.45 8.02 6.71
N THR A 53 -4.07 9.24 6.36
CA THR A 53 -5.02 10.32 6.08
C THR A 53 -5.74 10.08 4.75
N ASP A 54 -5.00 9.67 3.73
CA ASP A 54 -5.53 9.26 2.42
C ASP A 54 -5.51 7.73 2.34
N LYS A 55 -6.69 7.11 2.41
CA LYS A 55 -6.87 5.65 2.44
C LYS A 55 -6.88 5.05 1.03
N THR A 56 -5.92 5.43 0.20
CA THR A 56 -5.71 4.90 -1.15
C THR A 56 -4.29 4.38 -1.30
N ILE A 57 -4.03 3.59 -2.35
CA ILE A 57 -2.66 3.12 -2.66
C ILE A 57 -1.72 4.30 -2.89
N ILE A 58 -2.15 5.34 -3.61
CA ILE A 58 -1.33 6.55 -3.78
C ILE A 58 -1.09 7.30 -2.46
N GLY A 59 -2.07 7.27 -1.54
CA GLY A 59 -1.92 7.81 -0.18
C GLY A 59 -0.86 7.06 0.62
N LEU A 60 -0.87 5.72 0.55
CA LEU A 60 0.15 4.87 1.19
C LEU A 60 1.53 5.05 0.56
N TYR A 61 1.61 5.17 -0.78
CA TYR A 61 2.85 5.49 -1.48
C TYR A 61 3.47 6.77 -0.92
N LYS A 62 2.70 7.87 -0.91
CA LYS A 62 3.18 9.17 -0.40
C LYS A 62 3.61 9.10 1.06
N LYS A 63 2.88 8.34 1.89
CA LYS A 63 3.20 8.17 3.31
C LYS A 63 4.62 7.62 3.48
N PHE A 64 4.96 6.54 2.77
CA PHE A 64 6.28 5.91 2.89
C PHE A 64 7.36 6.67 2.11
N ASP A 65 7.05 7.22 0.95
CA ASP A 65 7.99 8.03 0.15
C ASP A 65 8.45 9.30 0.91
N SER A 66 7.57 9.88 1.74
CA SER A 66 7.91 11.02 2.59
C SER A 66 8.67 10.65 3.88
N GLU A 67 8.70 9.37 4.26
CA GLU A 67 9.44 8.86 5.42
C GLU A 67 10.87 8.40 5.07
N ASP A 68 11.20 8.37 3.77
CA ASP A 68 12.55 8.07 3.25
C ASP A 68 13.48 9.31 3.20
N ASP A 69 13.01 10.49 3.64
CA ASP A 69 13.77 11.77 3.72
C ASP A 69 14.32 12.07 5.13
#